data_AF-A0A2T5YF78-F1
#
_entry.id   AF-A0A2T5YF78-F1
#
_cell.length_a   1.000
_cell.length_b   1.000
_cell.length_c   1.000
_cell.angle_alpha   90.00
_cell.angle_beta   90.00
_cell.angle_gamma   90.00
#
_symmetry.space_group_name_H-M   'P 1'
#
loop_
_entity.id
_entity.type
_entity.pdbx_description
1 polymer ?
#
loop_
_entity_poly.entity_id
_entity_poly.type
_entity_poly.pdbx_seq_one_letter_code
_entity_poly.pdbx_strand_id
1 'polypeptide(L)'
;MMKYKLLTLLLLVMTTVAMAQKKDKPAYQLFTAEGKSISYGKMLKELQEAEVILFGEQHNDPIAHWLQLEVARDLHRENPKQFAIGAEMFEADVQLVLNEYLAGQAPEKNFEQEARP
;
A
#
# COMPACT_ATOMS: atom_id res chain seq x y z
N MET A 1 -31.58 -32.75 -20.23
CA MET A 1 -32.14 -32.13 -19.00
C MET A 1 -31.16 -32.08 -17.82
N MET A 2 -30.48 -33.18 -17.46
CA MET A 2 -29.56 -33.20 -16.31
C MET A 2 -28.35 -32.26 -16.44
N LYS A 3 -27.78 -32.12 -17.65
CA LYS A 3 -26.67 -31.20 -17.94
C LYS A 3 -27.03 -29.72 -17.70
N TYR A 4 -28.24 -29.32 -18.11
CA TYR A 4 -28.71 -27.94 -17.89
C TYR A 4 -29.01 -27.69 -16.41
N LYS A 5 -29.59 -28.65 -15.68
CA LYS A 5 -29.80 -28.55 -14.23
C LYS A 5 -28.48 -28.42 -13.45
N LEU A 6 -27.44 -29.15 -13.84
CA LEU A 6 -26.11 -29.06 -13.22
C LEU A 6 -25.47 -27.70 -13.51
N LEU A 7 -25.60 -27.18 -14.74
CA LEU A 7 -25.12 -25.84 -15.10
C LEU A 7 -25.86 -24.74 -14.33
N THR A 8 -27.18 -24.85 -14.18
CA THR A 8 -27.98 -23.89 -13.39
C THR A 8 -27.59 -23.92 -11.91
N LEU A 9 -27.34 -25.11 -11.35
CA LEU A 9 -26.87 -25.26 -9.97
C LEU A 9 -25.47 -24.67 -9.78
N LEU A 10 -24.55 -24.90 -10.72
CA LEU A 10 -23.21 -24.32 -10.69
C LEU A 10 -23.26 -22.78 -10.73
N LEU A 11 -24.11 -22.22 -11.59
CA LEU A 11 -24.29 -20.78 -11.71
C LEU A 11 -24.86 -20.16 -10.42
N LEU A 12 -25.80 -20.86 -9.78
CA LEU A 12 -26.39 -20.45 -8.50
C LEU A 12 -25.38 -20.49 -7.34
N VAL A 13 -24.50 -21.50 -7.32
CA VAL A 13 -23.43 -21.58 -6.31
C VAL A 13 -22.38 -20.48 -6.53
N MET A 14 -22.04 -20.15 -7.79
CA MET A 14 -21.10 -19.06 -8.07
C MET A 14 -21.63 -17.69 -7.64
N THR A 15 -22.94 -17.41 -7.78
CA THR A 15 -23.51 -16.12 -7.38
C THR A 15 -23.58 -15.94 -5.86
N THR A 16 -23.83 -17.00 -5.08
CA THR A 16 -23.84 -16.92 -3.61
C THR A 16 -22.45 -16.73 -3.02
N VAL A 17 -21.44 -17.40 -3.58
CA VAL A 17 -20.03 -17.22 -3.17
C VAL A 17 -19.53 -15.80 -3.49
N ALA A 18 -19.95 -15.22 -4.63
CA ALA A 18 -19.58 -13.85 -4.98
C ALA A 18 -20.16 -12.80 -4.01
N MET A 19 -21.40 -12.99 -3.52
CA MET A 19 -22.01 -12.08 -2.54
C MET A 19 -21.42 -12.22 -1.13
N ALA A 20 -20.91 -13.40 -0.77
CA ALA A 20 -20.29 -13.65 0.53
C ALA A 20 -18.90 -13.00 0.69
N GLN A 21 -18.33 -12.40 -0.36
CA GLN A 21 -17.01 -11.76 -0.33
C GLN A 21 -17.02 -10.34 0.24
N LYS A 22 -18.18 -9.78 0.62
CA LYS A 22 -18.21 -8.50 1.31
C LYS A 22 -17.65 -8.65 2.72
N LYS A 23 -16.46 -8.09 2.95
CA LYS A 23 -15.92 -7.90 4.30
C LYS A 23 -16.77 -6.84 5.01
N ASP A 24 -17.70 -7.27 5.86
CA ASP A 24 -18.59 -6.39 6.62
C ASP A 24 -17.84 -5.43 7.57
N LYS A 25 -16.59 -5.76 7.91
CA LYS A 25 -15.73 -4.95 8.79
C LYS A 25 -14.33 -4.85 8.17
N PRO A 26 -14.11 -3.92 7.22
CA PRO A 26 -12.79 -3.73 6.65
C PRO A 26 -11.84 -3.15 7.72
N ALA A 27 -10.55 -3.49 7.62
CA ALA A 27 -9.54 -3.01 8.57
C ALA A 27 -9.21 -1.52 8.39
N TYR A 28 -9.51 -0.95 7.22
CA TYR A 28 -9.34 0.47 6.90
C TYR A 28 -10.48 0.97 6.01
N GLN A 29 -10.66 2.28 6.00
CA GLN A 29 -11.57 2.99 5.10
C GLN A 29 -10.87 4.24 4.59
N LEU A 30 -11.16 4.63 3.35
CA LEU A 30 -10.57 5.80 2.70
C LEU A 30 -11.67 6.81 2.40
N PHE A 31 -11.35 8.08 2.62
CA PHE A 31 -12.27 9.19 2.44
C PHE A 31 -11.57 10.37 1.74
N THR A 32 -12.32 11.13 0.95
CA THR A 32 -11.87 12.44 0.44
C THR A 32 -11.91 13.50 1.53
N ALA A 33 -11.40 14.70 1.25
CA ALA A 33 -11.44 15.83 2.18
C ALA A 33 -12.87 16.21 2.61
N GLU A 34 -13.87 15.96 1.76
CA GLU A 34 -15.29 16.18 2.05
C GLU A 34 -15.93 15.04 2.85
N GLY A 35 -15.15 14.02 3.25
CA GLY A 35 -15.62 12.85 3.99
C GLY A 35 -16.32 11.81 3.13
N LYS A 36 -16.20 11.88 1.79
CA LYS A 36 -16.82 10.90 0.90
C LYS A 36 -15.96 9.64 0.80
N SER A 37 -16.56 8.47 1.00
CA SER A 37 -15.85 7.21 0.84
C SER A 37 -15.33 7.02 -0.59
N ILE A 38 -14.06 6.62 -0.70
CA ILE A 38 -13.37 6.35 -1.96
C ILE A 38 -12.76 4.95 -1.93
N SER A 39 -12.64 4.31 -3.10
CA SER A 39 -11.95 3.02 -3.22
C SER A 39 -10.46 3.22 -3.37
N TYR A 40 -9.65 2.27 -2.88
CA TYR A 40 -8.19 2.30 -3.02
C TYR A 40 -7.71 2.58 -4.45
N GLY A 41 -8.25 1.89 -5.46
CA GLY A 41 -7.85 2.12 -6.85
C GLY A 41 -8.25 3.49 -7.44
N LYS A 42 -9.18 4.22 -6.81
CA LYS A 42 -9.48 5.61 -7.21
C LYS A 42 -8.49 6.58 -6.57
N MET A 43 -8.22 6.40 -5.27
CA MET A 43 -7.15 7.12 -4.58
C MET A 43 -5.80 6.94 -5.31
N LEU A 44 -5.43 5.70 -5.66
CA LEU A 44 -4.16 5.42 -6.34
C LEU A 44 -4.04 6.16 -7.68
N LYS A 45 -5.13 6.25 -8.47
CA LYS A 45 -5.14 7.02 -9.72
C LYS A 45 -4.93 8.52 -9.49
N GLU A 46 -5.52 9.07 -8.44
CA GLU A 46 -5.29 10.48 -8.08
C GLU A 46 -3.84 10.71 -7.62
N LEU A 47 -3.27 9.79 -6.85
CA LEU A 47 -1.88 9.85 -6.40
C LEU A 47 -0.87 9.74 -7.55
N GLN A 48 -1.17 8.99 -8.61
CA GLN A 48 -0.29 8.85 -9.79
C GLN A 48 -0.06 10.16 -10.55
N GLU A 49 -1.00 11.11 -10.46
CA GLU A 49 -0.90 12.42 -11.12
C GLU A 49 -0.16 13.45 -10.26
N ALA A 50 0.15 13.13 -8.99
CA ALA A 50 0.84 14.03 -8.07
C ALA A 50 2.37 13.92 -8.19
N GLU A 51 3.05 15.06 -8.19
CA GLU A 51 4.52 15.12 -8.16
C GLU A 51 5.07 14.82 -6.76
N VAL A 52 4.32 15.20 -5.71
CA VAL A 52 4.68 14.98 -4.30
C VAL A 52 3.47 14.46 -3.54
N ILE A 53 3.65 13.36 -2.83
CA ILE A 53 2.63 12.73 -1.99
C ILE A 53 3.13 12.77 -0.55
N LEU A 54 2.36 13.38 0.34
CA LEU A 54 2.63 13.39 1.78
C LEU A 54 1.75 12.36 2.46
N PHE A 55 2.37 11.39 3.13
CA PHE A 55 1.68 10.32 3.83
C PHE A 55 1.86 10.49 5.35
N GLY A 56 0.86 11.06 6.01
CA GLY A 56 0.87 11.17 7.48
C GLY A 56 0.52 9.85 8.16
N GLU A 57 1.16 9.57 9.29
CA GLU A 57 0.93 8.35 10.06
C GLU A 57 0.81 8.61 11.57
N GLN A 58 0.32 7.58 12.27
CA GLN A 58 0.56 7.40 13.69
C GLN A 58 1.60 6.28 13.83
N HIS A 59 2.78 6.56 14.39
CA HIS A 59 3.96 5.67 14.36
C HIS A 59 3.78 4.25 14.92
N ASN A 60 2.68 3.97 15.60
CA ASN A 60 2.38 2.65 16.18
C ASN A 60 1.10 2.03 15.60
N ASP A 61 0.62 2.51 14.45
CA ASP A 61 -0.54 1.96 13.75
C ASP A 61 -0.10 0.99 12.64
N PRO A 62 -0.25 -0.33 12.86
CA PRO A 62 0.16 -1.32 11.87
C PRO A 62 -0.67 -1.26 10.58
N ILE A 63 -1.90 -0.75 10.62
CA ILE A 63 -2.74 -0.60 9.42
C ILE A 63 -2.23 0.57 8.57
N ALA A 64 -1.79 1.65 9.21
CA ALA A 64 -1.17 2.78 8.51
C ALA A 64 0.13 2.33 7.82
N HIS A 65 1.03 1.63 8.53
CA HIS A 65 2.29 1.14 7.97
C HIS A 65 2.07 0.15 6.82
N TRP A 66 1.09 -0.75 6.96
CA TRP A 66 0.71 -1.66 5.88
C TRP A 66 0.22 -0.89 4.65
N LEU A 67 -0.62 0.14 4.83
CA LEU A 67 -1.15 0.92 3.73
C LEU A 67 -0.05 1.73 3.03
N GLN A 68 0.91 2.30 3.77
CA GLN A 68 2.08 2.97 3.19
C GLN A 68 2.87 2.04 2.26
N LEU A 69 3.15 0.82 2.73
CA LEU A 69 3.87 -0.18 1.95
C LEU A 69 3.11 -0.54 0.67
N GLU A 70 1.81 -0.79 0.75
CA GLU A 70 0.99 -1.13 -0.41
C GLU A 70 0.93 0.02 -1.42
N VAL A 71 0.68 1.25 -0.96
CA VAL A 71 0.63 2.44 -1.82
C VAL A 71 1.98 2.68 -2.48
N ALA A 72 3.08 2.63 -1.72
CA ALA A 72 4.42 2.81 -2.26
C ALA A 72 4.76 1.75 -3.31
N ARG A 73 4.43 0.47 -3.06
CA ARG A 73 4.68 -0.62 -4.00
C ARG A 73 3.87 -0.46 -5.28
N ASP A 74 2.61 -0.06 -5.18
CA ASP A 74 1.76 0.11 -6.35
C ASP A 74 2.15 1.34 -7.17
N LEU A 75 2.53 2.46 -6.53
CA LEU A 75 3.08 3.63 -7.22
C LEU A 75 4.42 3.32 -7.90
N HIS A 76 5.32 2.62 -7.21
CA HIS A 76 6.60 2.20 -7.78
C HIS A 76 6.43 1.31 -9.00
N ARG A 77 5.42 0.41 -9.00
CA ARG A 77 5.15 -0.48 -10.15
C ARG A 77 4.80 0.29 -11.41
N GLU A 78 4.09 1.40 -11.28
CA GLU A 78 3.59 2.20 -12.41
C GLU A 78 4.68 3.12 -12.99
N ASN A 79 5.58 3.65 -12.15
CA ASN A 79 6.68 4.50 -12.61
C ASN A 79 7.99 4.26 -11.83
N PRO A 80 8.66 3.11 -12.03
CA PRO A 80 9.80 2.72 -11.21
C PRO A 80 11.02 3.63 -11.37
N LYS A 81 11.11 4.39 -12.47
CA LYS A 81 12.24 5.29 -12.76
C LYS A 81 12.12 6.67 -12.12
N GLN A 82 10.91 7.08 -11.73
CA GLN A 82 10.63 8.40 -11.18
C GLN A 82 9.87 8.25 -9.86
N PHE A 83 10.36 7.37 -9.00
CA PHE A 83 9.78 7.09 -7.71
C PHE A 83 10.87 7.13 -6.65
N ALA A 84 10.65 7.90 -5.60
CA ALA A 84 11.51 7.99 -4.43
C ALA A 84 10.64 8.06 -3.18
N ILE A 85 11.16 7.56 -2.06
CA ILE A 85 10.52 7.65 -0.75
C ILE A 85 11.40 8.52 0.14
N GLY A 86 10.81 9.56 0.69
CA GLY A 86 11.36 10.24 1.86
C GLY A 86 10.74 9.65 3.13
N ALA A 87 11.52 9.52 4.19
CA ALA A 87 11.07 9.02 5.48
C ALA A 87 11.49 10.00 6.58
N GLU A 88 10.54 10.40 7.42
CA GLU A 88 10.75 11.35 8.53
C GLU A 88 11.83 10.89 9.51
N MET A 89 11.99 9.58 9.65
CA MET A 89 12.93 8.93 10.56
C MET A 89 14.40 9.21 10.23
N PHE A 90 14.72 9.75 9.04
CA PHE A 90 16.10 10.02 8.64
C PHE A 90 16.32 11.49 8.33
N GLU A 91 17.35 12.08 8.95
CA GLU A 91 17.86 13.38 8.55
C GLU A 91 18.54 13.31 7.16
N ALA A 92 18.52 14.42 6.41
CA ALA A 92 19.06 14.45 5.05
C ALA A 92 20.58 14.21 4.98
N ASP A 93 21.31 14.44 6.08
CA ASP A 93 22.76 14.28 6.15
C ASP A 93 23.22 12.81 6.18
N VAL A 94 22.33 11.86 6.52
CA VAL A 94 22.66 10.42 6.58
C VAL A 94 22.41 9.67 5.27
N GLN A 95 22.14 10.37 4.16
CA GLN A 95 21.81 9.73 2.87
C GLN A 95 22.89 8.73 2.39
N LEU A 96 24.17 8.99 2.66
CA LEU A 96 25.26 8.08 2.30
C LEU A 96 25.14 6.75 3.06
N VAL A 97 24.93 6.80 4.38
CA VAL A 97 24.77 5.62 5.24
C VAL A 97 23.58 4.78 4.79
N LEU A 98 22.45 5.42 4.46
CA LEU A 98 21.27 4.74 3.95
C LEU A 98 21.54 4.05 2.60
N ASN A 99 22.26 4.70 1.69
CA ASN A 99 22.62 4.13 0.40
C ASN A 99 23.53 2.90 0.54
N GLU A 100 24.52 2.96 1.44
CA GLU A 100 25.43 1.84 1.71
C GLU A 100 24.68 0.64 2.32
N TYR A 101 23.76 0.89 3.25
CA TYR A 101 22.90 -0.16 3.82
C TYR A 101 22.02 -0.82 2.75
N LEU A 102 21.32 -0.02 1.93
CA LEU A 102 20.45 -0.52 0.85
C LEU A 102 21.23 -1.27 -0.24
N ALA A 103 22.50 -0.93 -0.45
CA ALA A 103 23.41 -1.64 -1.36
C ALA A 103 24.02 -2.91 -0.74
N GLY A 104 23.74 -3.23 0.51
CA GLY A 104 24.31 -4.37 1.24
C GLY A 104 25.79 -4.19 1.62
N GLN A 105 26.27 -2.95 1.66
CA GLN A 105 27.66 -2.59 1.94
C GLN A 105 27.91 -2.31 3.42
N ALA A 106 26.86 -1.98 4.18
CA ALA A 106 26.91 -1.75 5.62
C ALA A 106 26.10 -2.81 6.37
N PRO A 107 26.65 -3.45 7.43
CA PRO A 107 25.85 -4.27 8.34
C PRO A 107 24.76 -3.44 9.02
N GLU A 108 23.63 -4.06 9.33
CA GLU A 108 22.48 -3.40 10.00
C GLU A 108 22.89 -2.68 11.29
N LYS A 109 23.75 -3.28 12.10
CA LYS A 109 24.25 -2.65 13.33
C LYS A 109 25.01 -1.33 13.08
N ASN A 110 25.77 -1.24 11.99
CA ASN A 110 26.47 0.00 11.62
C ASN A 110 25.47 1.04 11.12
N PHE A 111 24.52 0.61 10.28
CA PHE A 111 23.43 1.44 9.82
C PHE A 111 22.64 2.05 10.97
N GLU A 112 22.19 1.26 11.96
CA GLU A 112 21.44 1.75 13.12
C GLU A 112 22.22 2.80 13.93
N GLN A 113 23.53 2.62 14.08
CA GLN A 113 24.38 3.54 14.83
C GLN A 113 24.62 4.86 14.09
N GLU A 114 24.79 4.81 12.77
CA GLU A 114 25.21 5.95 11.96
C GLU A 114 24.03 6.71 11.35
N ALA A 115 22.93 6.02 11.00
CA ALA A 115 21.75 6.61 10.39
C ALA A 115 20.84 7.32 11.40
N ARG A 116 21.00 7.03 12.70
CA ARG A 116 20.24 7.65 13.82
C ARG A 116 18.70 7.68 13.58
N PRO A 117 18.08 6.54 13.22
CA PRO A 117 16.63 6.46 13.01
C PRO A 117 15.81 6.66 14.30
#